data_AF-A0A3S7XB48-F1
#
_entry.id   AF-A0A3S7XB48-F1
#
_cell.length_a   1.000
_cell.length_b   1.000
_cell.length_c   1.000
_cell.angle_alpha   90.00
_cell.angle_beta   90.00
_cell.angle_gamma   90.00
#
_symmetry.space_group_name_H-M   'P 1'
#
loop_
_entity.id
_entity.type
_entity.pdbx_description
1 polymer ?
#
loop_
_entity_poly.entity_id
_entity_poly.type
_entity_poly.pdbx_seq_one_letter_code
_entity_poly.pdbx_strand_id
1 'polypeptide(L)'
;MMRIKQKAFVGKKICIAWEVLYDGKGWRAQGKALEILRFYAFSSEVYLMCRIRDADDKRQILNLVKAVDGIERHRVLFCTTEKGYEAFTRQIDPSLLITNNAAQVAFLKRVIQTLVLVGGDGVVASNVACVPSVEAIAVDLE
;
A
#
# COMPACT_ATOMS: atom_id res chain seq x y z
N MET A 1 -7.83 4.40 -17.22
CA MET A 1 -7.94 4.75 -15.79
C MET A 1 -8.49 3.52 -15.08
N MET A 2 -7.72 2.89 -14.19
CA MET A 2 -8.19 1.71 -13.45
C MET A 2 -8.99 2.17 -12.24
N ARG A 3 -10.24 1.70 -12.13
CA ARG A 3 -11.13 1.97 -11.01
C ARG A 3 -11.12 0.81 -10.04
N ILE A 4 -10.63 1.05 -8.84
CA ILE A 4 -10.70 0.08 -7.76
C ILE A 4 -12.04 0.30 -7.05
N LYS A 5 -12.95 -0.66 -7.21
CA LYS A 5 -14.29 -0.56 -6.59
C LYS A 5 -14.17 -0.70 -5.08
N GLN A 6 -14.54 0.33 -4.33
CA GLN A 6 -14.49 0.35 -2.86
C GLN A 6 -15.12 -0.89 -2.23
N LYS A 7 -16.35 -1.21 -2.65
CA LYS A 7 -17.15 -2.30 -2.10
C LYS A 7 -16.44 -3.65 -2.14
N ALA A 8 -15.49 -3.85 -3.07
CA ALA A 8 -14.73 -5.10 -3.15
C ALA A 8 -13.77 -5.29 -1.96
N PHE A 9 -13.38 -4.21 -1.28
CA PHE A 9 -12.35 -4.24 -0.23
C PHE A 9 -12.85 -3.79 1.15
N VAL A 10 -14.12 -3.43 1.31
CA VAL A 10 -14.70 -3.10 2.62
C VAL A 10 -14.53 -4.28 3.58
N GLY A 11 -13.96 -4.01 4.76
CA GLY A 11 -13.66 -5.00 5.79
C GLY A 11 -12.58 -6.02 5.39
N LYS A 12 -11.86 -5.81 4.27
CA LYS A 12 -10.77 -6.68 3.83
C LYS A 12 -9.43 -6.16 4.32
N LYS A 13 -8.45 -7.07 4.39
CA LYS A 13 -7.05 -6.74 4.63
C LYS A 13 -6.43 -6.14 3.38
N ILE A 14 -5.79 -4.98 3.53
CA ILE A 14 -5.09 -4.29 2.45
C ILE A 14 -3.67 -4.02 2.89
N CYS A 15 -2.70 -4.34 2.04
CA CYS A 15 -1.30 -3.98 2.26
C CYS A 15 -0.91 -2.82 1.35
N ILE A 16 -0.28 -1.79 1.93
CA ILE A 16 0.24 -0.64 1.17
C ILE A 16 1.71 -0.43 1.54
N ALA A 17 2.57 -0.37 0.53
CA ALA A 17 3.98 0.01 0.71
C ALA A 17 4.09 1.50 1.03
N TRP A 18 4.86 1.84 2.07
CA TRP A 18 5.06 3.22 2.52
C TRP A 18 5.63 4.13 1.42
N GLU A 19 6.53 3.62 0.60
CA GLU A 19 7.19 4.34 -0.49
C GLU A 19 6.23 4.76 -1.61
N VAL A 20 5.06 4.14 -1.70
CA VAL A 20 3.97 4.56 -2.59
C VAL A 20 3.28 5.82 -2.06
N LEU A 21 3.27 6.01 -0.74
CA LEU A 21 2.54 7.08 -0.08
C LEU A 21 3.41 8.30 0.22
N TYR A 22 4.68 8.08 0.56
CA TYR A 22 5.59 9.10 1.08
C TYR A 22 6.95 9.02 0.37
N ASP A 23 7.57 10.18 0.09
CA ASP A 23 8.85 10.26 -0.62
C ASP A 23 10.03 10.71 0.26
N GLY A 24 9.83 10.78 1.57
CA GLY A 24 10.81 11.27 2.55
C GLY A 24 10.69 12.77 2.85
N LYS A 25 10.04 13.55 1.98
CA LYS A 25 9.80 14.99 2.17
C LYS A 25 8.32 15.30 2.39
N GLY A 26 7.42 14.51 1.81
CA GLY A 26 5.99 14.71 1.94
C GLY A 26 5.16 13.55 1.40
N TRP A 27 3.85 13.69 1.57
CA TRP A 27 2.87 12.82 0.92
C TRP A 27 2.93 13.00 -0.59
N ARG A 28 3.06 11.89 -1.33
CA ARG A 28 3.17 11.90 -2.79
C ARG A 28 1.90 12.45 -3.45
N ALA A 29 2.08 12.86 -4.71
CA ALA A 29 1.01 13.40 -5.56
C ALA A 29 0.26 14.56 -4.89
N GLN A 30 1.01 15.55 -4.38
CA GLN A 30 0.46 16.76 -3.76
C GLN A 30 -0.55 16.46 -2.63
N GLY A 31 -0.32 15.39 -1.86
CA GLY A 31 -1.21 14.98 -0.78
C GLY A 31 -2.28 13.95 -1.17
N LYS A 32 -2.46 13.64 -2.46
CA LYS A 32 -3.44 12.63 -2.91
C LYS A 32 -3.18 11.24 -2.30
N ALA A 33 -1.92 10.90 -2.06
CA ALA A 33 -1.56 9.67 -1.35
C ALA A 33 -2.20 9.57 0.05
N LEU A 34 -2.28 10.68 0.77
CA LEU A 34 -2.91 10.73 2.09
C LEU A 34 -4.43 10.51 2.00
N GLU A 35 -5.08 11.07 0.97
CA GLU A 35 -6.51 10.83 0.73
C GLU A 35 -6.79 9.35 0.46
N ILE A 36 -5.96 8.70 -0.37
CA ILE A 36 -6.08 7.26 -0.67
C ILE A 36 -5.86 6.42 0.60
N LEU A 37 -4.86 6.78 1.41
CA LEU A 37 -4.63 6.11 2.69
C LEU A 37 -5.84 6.24 3.62
N ARG A 38 -6.36 7.46 3.82
CA ARG A 38 -7.53 7.73 4.66
C ARG A 38 -8.77 6.99 4.19
N PHE A 39 -8.96 6.94 2.88
CA PHE A 39 -10.07 6.23 2.27
C PHE A 39 -10.06 4.73 2.64
N TYR A 40 -8.91 4.06 2.50
CA TYR A 40 -8.82 2.64 2.86
C TYR A 40 -8.86 2.46 4.38
N ALA A 41 -8.22 3.35 5.15
CA ALA A 41 -8.22 3.30 6.61
C ALA A 41 -9.64 3.37 7.20
N PHE A 42 -10.53 4.12 6.55
CA PHE A 42 -11.93 4.24 6.98
C PHE A 42 -12.75 2.97 6.74
N SER A 43 -12.43 2.20 5.70
CA SER A 43 -13.31 1.13 5.18
C SER A 43 -12.71 -0.27 5.28
N SER A 44 -11.42 -0.41 5.57
CA SER A 44 -10.66 -1.65 5.41
C SER A 44 -9.63 -1.83 6.52
N GLU A 45 -9.11 -3.06 6.68
CA GLU A 45 -8.00 -3.33 7.58
C GLU A 45 -6.68 -3.01 6.89
N VAL A 46 -6.18 -1.78 7.03
CA VAL A 46 -4.95 -1.33 6.39
C VAL A 46 -3.71 -1.77 7.17
N TYR A 47 -2.82 -2.46 6.48
CA TYR A 47 -1.47 -2.80 6.90
C TYR A 47 -0.47 -1.96 6.11
N LEU A 48 0.24 -1.08 6.80
CA LEU A 48 1.32 -0.27 6.22
C LEU A 48 2.62 -1.04 6.34
N MET A 49 3.27 -1.31 5.21
CA MET A 49 4.59 -1.93 5.18
C MET A 49 5.62 -0.82 4.99
N CYS A 50 6.58 -0.73 5.92
CA CYS A 50 7.55 0.35 5.99
C CYS A 50 8.96 -0.22 6.04
N ARG A 51 9.78 0.08 5.03
CA ARG A 51 11.21 -0.21 5.05
C ARG A 51 11.92 0.93 5.77
N ILE A 52 12.63 0.59 6.84
CA ILE A 52 13.35 1.54 7.69
C ILE A 52 14.84 1.20 7.73
N ARG A 53 15.68 2.21 7.89
CA ARG A 53 17.12 2.04 8.11
C ARG A 53 17.44 1.98 9.60
N ASP A 54 16.72 2.77 10.40
CA ASP A 54 16.99 2.95 11.81
C ASP A 54 15.70 3.26 12.62
N ALA A 55 15.88 3.51 13.92
CA ALA A 55 14.80 3.81 14.84
C ALA A 55 14.19 5.20 14.62
N ASP A 56 14.89 6.13 13.97
CA ASP A 56 14.40 7.47 13.72
C ASP A 56 13.46 7.49 12.52
N ASP A 57 13.78 6.74 11.46
CA ASP A 57 12.85 6.45 10.35
C ASP A 57 11.53 5.89 10.91
N LYS A 58 11.62 4.89 11.82
CA LYS A 58 10.45 4.29 12.48
C LYS A 58 9.62 5.32 13.25
N ARG A 59 10.28 6.17 14.04
CA ARG A 59 9.62 7.19 14.86
C ARG A 59 8.91 8.24 14.00
N GLN A 60 9.55 8.69 12.92
CA GLN A 60 8.98 9.65 11.98
C GLN A 60 7.71 9.09 11.34
N ILE A 61 7.76 7.86 10.83
CA ILE A 61 6.61 7.20 10.21
C ILE A 61 5.46 7.07 11.20
N LEU A 62 5.73 6.60 12.43
CA LEU A 62 4.69 6.47 13.45
C LEU A 62 4.05 7.81 13.80
N ASN A 63 4.82 8.91 13.86
CA ASN A 63 4.29 10.24 14.11
C ASN A 63 3.38 10.73 12.98
N LEU A 64 3.77 10.49 11.72
CA LEU A 64 2.96 10.85 10.55
C LEU A 64 1.65 10.07 10.51
N VAL A 65 1.72 8.76 10.73
CA VAL A 65 0.57 7.86 10.67
C VAL A 65 -0.39 8.07 11.84
N LYS A 66 0.09 8.52 13.01
CA LYS A 66 -0.76 8.84 14.17
C LYS A 66 -1.80 9.93 13.87
N ALA A 67 -1.55 10.79 12.90
CA ALA A 67 -2.49 11.83 12.45
C ALA A 67 -3.53 11.31 11.42
N VAL A 68 -3.55 10.01 11.14
CA VAL A 68 -4.46 9.38 10.19
C VAL A 68 -5.42 8.47 10.94
N ASP A 69 -6.68 8.89 11.02
CA ASP A 69 -7.74 8.11 11.65
C ASP A 69 -7.93 6.76 10.93
N GLY A 70 -8.22 5.70 11.71
CA GLY A 70 -8.43 4.34 11.20
C GLY A 70 -7.15 3.51 11.03
N ILE A 71 -5.95 4.10 11.18
CA ILE A 71 -4.71 3.32 11.17
C ILE A 71 -4.34 2.87 12.58
N GLU A 72 -4.38 1.55 12.80
CA GLU A 72 -3.99 0.95 14.06
C GLU A 72 -2.46 0.75 14.12
N ARG A 73 -1.84 1.17 15.22
CA ARG A 73 -0.38 1.11 15.40
C ARG A 73 0.21 -0.28 15.16
N HIS A 74 -0.48 -1.34 15.54
CA HIS A 74 0.01 -2.71 15.38
C HIS A 74 -0.07 -3.23 13.93
N ARG A 75 -0.71 -2.48 13.02
CA ARG A 75 -0.75 -2.76 11.58
C ARG A 75 0.27 -1.94 10.78
N VAL A 76 1.09 -1.14 11.45
CA VAL A 76 2.26 -0.48 10.86
C VAL A 76 3.47 -1.38 11.07
N LEU A 77 3.88 -2.05 10.00
CA LEU A 77 4.89 -3.09 9.99
C LEU A 77 6.22 -2.56 9.48
N PHE A 78 7.30 -2.93 10.16
CA PHE A 78 8.63 -2.40 9.88
C PHE A 78 9.59 -3.53 9.51
N CYS A 79 10.33 -3.37 8.43
CA CYS A 79 11.43 -4.24 8.07
C CYS A 79 12.65 -3.44 7.60
N THR A 80 13.81 -4.07 7.60
CA THR A 80 15.06 -3.48 7.09
C THR A 80 15.45 -4.02 5.71
N THR A 81 14.73 -5.02 5.21
CA THR A 81 15.03 -5.72 3.95
C THR A 81 13.84 -5.72 3.01
N GLU A 82 14.09 -5.81 1.71
CA GLU A 82 13.03 -5.90 0.69
C GLU A 82 12.19 -7.16 0.83
N LYS A 83 12.81 -8.30 1.20
CA LYS A 83 12.12 -9.56 1.47
C LYS A 83 11.12 -9.45 2.63
N GLY A 84 11.26 -8.46 3.51
CA GLY A 84 10.30 -8.20 4.58
C GLY A 84 8.89 -7.94 4.06
N TYR A 85 8.74 -7.20 2.94
CA TYR A 85 7.42 -6.91 2.37
C TYR A 85 6.75 -8.16 1.80
N GLU A 86 7.51 -9.05 1.16
CA GLU A 86 7.02 -10.35 0.72
C GLU A 86 6.55 -11.21 1.90
N ALA A 87 7.34 -11.26 2.96
CA ALA A 87 7.01 -12.01 4.17
C ALA A 87 5.73 -11.47 4.84
N PHE A 88 5.63 -10.15 5.02
CA PHE A 88 4.42 -9.52 5.55
C PHE A 88 3.21 -9.84 4.69
N THR A 89 3.30 -9.62 3.38
CA THR A 89 2.16 -9.82 2.49
C THR A 89 1.67 -11.27 2.53
N ARG A 90 2.57 -12.26 2.55
CA ARG A 90 2.18 -13.68 2.65
C ARG A 90 1.54 -14.05 3.98
N GLN A 91 1.98 -13.45 5.09
CA GLN A 91 1.42 -13.75 6.41
C GLN A 91 0.06 -13.09 6.63
N ILE A 92 -0.11 -11.87 6.10
CA ILE A 92 -1.34 -11.10 6.23
C ILE A 92 -2.44 -11.67 5.32
N ASP A 93 -2.03 -12.16 4.14
CA ASP A 93 -2.91 -12.61 3.05
C ASP A 93 -3.95 -11.55 2.65
N PRO A 94 -3.51 -10.37 2.16
CA PRO A 94 -4.41 -9.29 1.85
C PRO A 94 -5.22 -9.55 0.58
N SER A 95 -6.42 -8.99 0.51
CA SER A 95 -7.21 -8.97 -0.73
C SER A 95 -6.64 -7.97 -1.76
N LEU A 96 -5.93 -6.95 -1.29
CA LEU A 96 -5.28 -5.93 -2.12
C LEU A 96 -3.85 -5.64 -1.66
N LEU A 97 -2.90 -5.66 -2.59
CA LEU A 97 -1.55 -5.14 -2.42
C LEU A 97 -1.33 -3.91 -3.30
N ILE A 98 -0.92 -2.79 -2.71
CA ILE A 98 -0.46 -1.59 -3.44
C ILE A 98 1.04 -1.41 -3.17
N THR A 99 1.86 -1.50 -4.21
CA THR A 99 3.33 -1.45 -4.09
C THR A 99 3.96 -0.80 -5.32
N ASN A 100 5.19 -0.29 -5.17
CA ASN A 100 6.03 0.14 -6.29
C ASN A 100 7.11 -0.90 -6.64
N ASN A 101 7.10 -2.08 -6.01
CA ASN A 101 8.08 -3.13 -6.23
C ASN A 101 7.59 -4.19 -7.22
N ALA A 102 8.09 -4.14 -8.46
CA ALA A 102 7.72 -5.10 -9.51
C ALA A 102 8.12 -6.56 -9.18
N ALA A 103 9.23 -6.78 -8.47
CA ALA A 103 9.65 -8.13 -8.07
C ALA A 103 8.67 -8.74 -7.05
N GLN A 104 8.21 -7.94 -6.08
CA GLN A 104 7.18 -8.35 -5.13
C GLN A 104 5.88 -8.73 -5.86
N VAL A 105 5.43 -7.92 -6.84
CA VAL A 105 4.23 -8.22 -7.63
C VAL A 105 4.43 -9.50 -8.45
N ALA A 106 5.56 -9.65 -9.14
CA ALA A 106 5.86 -10.83 -9.93
C ALA A 106 5.84 -12.13 -9.09
N PHE A 107 6.33 -12.05 -7.86
CA PHE A 107 6.33 -13.15 -6.90
C PHE A 107 4.93 -13.47 -6.36
N LEU A 108 4.14 -12.45 -6.03
CA LEU A 108 2.86 -12.61 -5.32
C LEU A 108 1.62 -12.68 -6.21
N LYS A 109 1.74 -12.41 -7.52
CA LYS A 109 0.60 -12.42 -8.47
C LYS A 109 -0.17 -13.74 -8.54
N ARG A 110 0.40 -14.86 -8.08
CA ARG A 110 -0.30 -16.16 -8.04
C ARG A 110 -1.05 -16.42 -6.73
N VAL A 111 -0.85 -15.56 -5.73
CA VAL A 111 -1.35 -15.75 -4.36
C VAL A 111 -2.38 -14.67 -4.02
N ILE A 112 -2.09 -13.41 -4.38
CA ILE A 112 -2.90 -12.26 -3.99
C ILE A 112 -3.97 -11.98 -5.04
N GLN A 113 -5.19 -11.69 -4.57
CA GLN A 113 -6.36 -11.52 -5.45
C GLN A 113 -6.29 -10.27 -6.32
N THR A 114 -5.78 -9.16 -5.81
CA THR A 114 -5.65 -7.90 -6.55
C THR A 114 -4.32 -7.23 -6.20
N LEU A 115 -3.55 -6.84 -7.22
CA LEU A 115 -2.26 -6.16 -7.05
C LEU A 115 -2.25 -4.86 -7.85
N VAL A 116 -1.67 -3.81 -7.29
CA VAL A 116 -1.45 -2.52 -7.95
C VAL A 116 0.04 -2.21 -7.88
N LEU A 117 0.67 -2.19 -9.06
CA LEU A 117 2.02 -1.71 -9.27
C LEU A 117 1.99 -0.21 -9.61
N VAL A 118 2.55 0.62 -8.73
CA VAL A 118 2.60 2.07 -8.88
C VAL A 118 3.96 2.51 -9.41
N GLY A 119 3.97 3.33 -10.46
CA GLY A 119 5.18 3.92 -11.03
C GLY A 119 6.05 2.93 -11.82
N GLY A 120 5.51 1.76 -12.15
CA GLY A 120 6.20 0.73 -12.91
C GLY A 120 5.29 0.13 -13.99
N ASP A 121 5.93 -0.57 -14.92
CA ASP A 121 5.29 -1.32 -16.00
C ASP A 121 5.85 -2.77 -16.05
N GLY A 122 5.38 -3.54 -17.03
CA GLY A 122 6.01 -4.83 -17.37
C GLY A 122 5.51 -6.06 -16.62
N VAL A 123 4.68 -5.94 -15.58
CA VAL A 123 4.04 -7.12 -14.96
C VAL A 123 2.64 -7.34 -15.52
N VAL A 124 2.53 -8.29 -16.45
CA VAL A 124 1.24 -8.67 -17.05
C VAL A 124 0.66 -9.89 -16.32
N ALA A 125 -0.50 -9.68 -15.69
CA ALA A 125 -1.39 -10.72 -15.19
C ALA A 125 -2.81 -10.16 -15.01
N SER A 126 -3.83 -11.02 -15.03
CA SER A 126 -5.25 -10.61 -14.98
C SER A 126 -5.64 -9.90 -13.68
N ASN A 127 -4.90 -10.13 -12.60
CA ASN A 127 -5.09 -9.55 -11.28
C ASN A 127 -4.09 -8.43 -10.94
N VAL A 128 -3.28 -7.99 -11.91
CA VAL A 128 -2.27 -6.95 -11.72
C VAL A 128 -2.65 -5.71 -12.50
N ALA A 129 -2.72 -4.59 -11.79
CA ALA A 129 -2.90 -3.26 -12.32
C ALA A 129 -1.57 -2.52 -12.33
N CYS A 130 -1.16 -1.97 -13.47
CA CYS A 130 -0.04 -1.02 -13.51
C CYS A 130 -0.60 0.40 -13.64
N VAL A 131 -0.22 1.30 -12.72
CA VAL A 131 -0.60 2.71 -12.73
C VAL A 131 0.64 3.59 -12.69
N PRO A 132 0.67 4.72 -13.41
CA PRO A 132 1.88 5.56 -13.52
C PRO A 132 2.24 6.26 -12.21
N SER A 133 1.27 6.49 -11.34
CA SER A 133 1.44 7.16 -10.05
C SER A 133 0.29 6.80 -9.12
N VAL A 134 0.45 7.13 -7.84
CA VAL A 134 -0.57 6.91 -6.81
C VAL A 134 -1.85 7.70 -7.11
N GLU A 135 -1.76 8.83 -7.82
CA GLU A 135 -2.93 9.68 -8.16
C GLU A 135 -3.86 9.04 -9.19
N ALA A 136 -3.32 8.12 -10.00
CA ALA A 136 -4.07 7.39 -11.01
C ALA A 136 -4.90 6.25 -10.43
N ILE A 137 -4.77 5.98 -9.12
CA ILE A 137 -5.64 5.06 -8.38
C ILE A 137 -6.99 5.77 -8.22
N ALA A 138 -7.92 5.45 -9.10
CA ALA A 138 -9.29 5.93 -8.98
C ALA A 138 -10.00 5.11 -7.89
N VAL A 139 -10.57 5.84 -6.94
CA VAL A 139 -11.26 5.31 -5.79
C VAL A 139 -12.74 5.67 -5.94
N ASP A 140 -13.58 4.70 -6.28
CA ASP A 140 -15.02 4.92 -6.47
C ASP A 140 -15.76 4.80 -5.13
N LEU A 141 -16.49 5.85 -4.74
CA LEU A 141 -17.36 5.87 -3.55
C LEU A 141 -18.77 5.27 -3.79
N GLU A 142 -19.07 4.81 -5.01
CA GLU A 142 -20.42 4.43 -5.46
C GLU A 142 -20.89 3.03 -5.05
#